data_AF-A0A3R9PFD6-F1
#
_entry.id   AF-A0A3R9PFD6-F1
#
_cell.length_a   1.000
_cell.length_b   1.000
_cell.length_c   1.000
_cell.angle_alpha   90.00
_cell.angle_beta   90.00
_cell.angle_gamma   90.00
#
_symmetry.space_group_name_H-M   'P 1'
#
loop_
_entity.id
_entity.type
_entity.pdbx_description
1 polymer ?
#
loop_
_entity_poly.entity_id
_entity_poly.type
_entity_poly.pdbx_seq_one_letter_code
_entity_poly.pdbx_strand_id
1 'polypeptide(L)'
;MIKIRYYADDYDKQRHERKIELLNEIYNRHGIPVEITRVDPRHSPLPKFQGSIEEISEENAWKRDFSRNKDLSRNLGEAPSRVFKTRSGNLAISSAVGVVVDGILQWAALYDDGLNFLQRVLDLGESAIKEVYTSREEAKDLHEKVVREFAEAGVIPGNPKFGVIVGELSESELAKYDWDWRNFARRMVEKEIDLVMENPDRDWIIEVKPEFTSDNVEKGLGQLMLYEYLYRIKNPQKKIEKALVFAKVKITGTKFDYGKEESLKQMIEALRYYGINVWLRYGEKQFYKLT
;
A
#
# COMPACT_ATOMS: atom_id res chain seq x y z
N MET A 1 8.14 -0.09 18.12
CA MET A 1 9.38 0.71 18.13
C MET A 1 9.81 1.03 16.72
N ILE A 2 9.97 2.31 16.41
CA ILE A 2 10.41 2.84 15.11
C ILE A 2 11.93 2.99 15.13
N LYS A 3 12.60 2.65 14.03
CA LYS A 3 14.03 2.92 13.82
C LYS A 3 14.36 3.11 12.35
N ILE A 4 15.49 3.76 12.09
CA ILE A 4 16.02 3.96 10.74
C ILE A 4 17.18 3.00 10.51
N ARG A 5 17.11 2.25 9.42
CA ARG A 5 18.15 1.29 9.01
C ARG A 5 18.82 1.76 7.74
N TYR A 6 20.14 1.73 7.73
CA TYR A 6 20.93 1.94 6.52
C TYR A 6 21.58 0.62 6.07
N TYR A 7 21.26 0.21 4.85
CA TYR A 7 21.85 -0.95 4.17
C TYR A 7 23.14 -0.51 3.47
N ALA A 8 24.25 -0.70 4.17
CA ALA A 8 25.56 -0.21 3.81
C ALA A 8 26.38 -1.29 3.06
N ASP A 9 27.38 -0.97 2.26
CA ASP A 9 27.89 0.38 2.01
C ASP A 9 27.32 0.96 0.71
N ASP A 10 27.29 2.29 0.58
CA ASP A 10 26.97 2.93 -0.69
C ASP A 10 28.17 2.79 -1.64
N TYR A 11 27.94 2.72 -2.94
CA TYR A 11 29.03 2.75 -3.92
C TYR A 11 29.74 4.11 -3.92
N ASP A 12 28.98 5.19 -3.73
CA ASP A 12 29.54 6.53 -3.63
C ASP A 12 29.99 6.81 -2.20
N LYS A 13 31.30 7.04 -2.04
CA LYS A 13 31.92 7.24 -0.72
C LYS A 13 31.38 8.49 0.00
N GLN A 14 31.18 9.59 -0.72
CA GLN A 14 30.70 10.83 -0.10
C GLN A 14 29.26 10.67 0.40
N ARG A 15 28.39 10.05 -0.39
CA ARG A 15 27.02 9.73 0.01
C ARG A 15 26.98 8.72 1.15
N HIS A 16 27.86 7.72 1.14
CA HIS A 16 28.01 6.77 2.25
C HIS A 16 28.33 7.49 3.57
N GLU A 17 29.39 8.31 3.57
CA GLU A 17 29.83 9.07 4.73
C GLU A 17 28.72 10.01 5.21
N ARG A 18 28.07 10.74 4.29
CA ARG A 18 26.98 11.65 4.64
C ARG A 18 25.77 10.94 5.24
N LYS A 19 25.41 9.74 4.77
CA LYS A 19 24.33 8.94 5.38
C LYS A 19 24.68 8.57 6.83
N ILE A 20 25.91 8.19 7.11
CA ILE A 20 26.35 7.82 8.46
C ILE A 20 26.33 9.04 9.39
N GLU A 21 26.82 10.18 8.92
CA GLU A 21 26.74 11.46 9.65
C GLU A 21 25.30 11.80 10.02
N LEU A 22 24.40 11.78 9.04
CA LEU A 22 22.98 12.10 9.27
C LEU A 22 22.33 11.15 10.26
N LEU A 23 22.62 9.84 10.21
CA LEU A 23 22.07 8.89 11.19
C LEU A 23 22.53 9.22 12.62
N ASN A 24 23.81 9.56 12.80
CA ASN A 24 24.31 9.98 14.11
C ASN A 24 23.66 11.30 14.56
N GLU A 25 23.51 12.28 13.66
CA GLU A 25 22.84 13.54 13.97
C GLU A 25 21.37 13.33 14.35
N ILE A 26 20.64 12.47 13.64
CA ILE A 26 19.24 12.10 13.92
C ILE A 26 19.13 11.46 15.30
N TYR A 27 20.00 10.49 15.62
CA TYR A 27 20.02 9.85 16.92
C TYR A 27 20.25 10.88 18.05
N ASN A 28 21.26 11.73 17.89
CA ASN A 28 21.63 12.71 18.90
C ASN A 28 20.56 13.80 19.09
N ARG A 29 19.92 14.24 18.00
CA ARG A 29 18.95 15.34 18.03
C ARG A 29 17.56 14.89 18.48
N HIS A 30 17.11 13.74 17.99
CA HIS A 30 15.72 13.31 18.15
C HIS A 30 15.57 12.05 19.00
N GLY A 31 16.66 11.38 19.38
CA GLY A 31 16.62 10.10 20.09
C GLY A 31 16.05 8.95 19.25
N ILE A 32 15.89 9.14 17.94
CA ILE A 32 15.35 8.13 17.04
C ILE A 32 16.41 7.02 16.87
N PRO A 33 16.09 5.75 17.18
CA PRO A 33 17.06 4.67 17.05
C PRO A 33 17.51 4.49 15.58
N VAL A 34 18.80 4.26 15.41
CA VAL A 34 19.44 4.07 14.10
C VAL A 34 20.25 2.78 14.09
N GLU A 35 20.34 2.12 12.93
CA GLU A 35 21.15 0.93 12.76
C GLU A 35 21.77 0.85 11.36
N ILE A 36 22.92 0.20 11.25
CA ILE A 36 23.59 -0.08 9.98
C ILE A 36 23.63 -1.58 9.77
N THR A 37 23.08 -2.02 8.65
CA THR A 37 23.22 -3.39 8.14
C THR A 37 24.21 -3.35 7.00
N ARG A 38 25.47 -3.75 7.24
CA ARG A 38 26.48 -3.84 6.18
C ARG A 38 26.25 -5.09 5.35
N VAL A 39 25.65 -4.90 4.19
CA VAL A 39 25.32 -5.92 3.19
C VAL A 39 26.41 -6.17 2.16
N ASP A 40 27.21 -5.15 1.89
CA ASP A 40 28.40 -5.21 1.03
C ASP A 40 29.46 -4.23 1.55
N PRO A 41 30.38 -4.70 2.43
CA PRO A 41 31.45 -3.87 2.98
C PRO A 41 32.42 -3.42 1.89
N ARG A 42 32.45 -2.11 1.62
CA ARG A 42 33.31 -1.48 0.58
C ARG A 42 34.23 -0.43 1.16
N HIS A 43 33.79 0.25 2.22
CA HIS A 43 34.54 1.31 2.87
C HIS A 43 34.98 0.84 4.26
N SER A 44 36.25 1.01 4.60
CA SER A 44 36.81 0.58 5.89
C SER A 44 37.57 1.70 6.58
N PRO A 45 37.51 1.81 7.93
CA PRO A 45 36.45 1.37 8.85
C PRO A 45 35.33 2.42 8.99
N LEU A 46 34.14 2.00 9.45
CA LEU A 46 33.05 2.93 9.78
C LEU A 46 33.45 3.83 10.97
N PRO A 47 33.08 5.13 10.97
CA PRO A 47 33.33 6.01 12.11
C PRO A 47 32.54 5.55 13.34
N LYS A 48 32.86 6.11 14.51
CA LYS A 48 32.11 5.84 15.74
C LYS A 48 30.62 6.14 15.51
N PHE A 49 29.79 5.10 15.64
CA PHE A 49 28.36 5.14 15.38
C PHE A 49 27.61 4.82 16.67
N GLN A 50 26.57 5.59 17.00
CA GLN A 50 25.82 5.43 18.24
C GLN A 50 24.80 4.27 18.19
N GLY A 51 24.40 3.86 16.98
CA GLY A 51 23.49 2.74 16.77
C GLY A 51 24.18 1.38 16.71
N SER A 52 23.40 0.35 16.41
CA SER A 52 23.94 -1.00 16.18
C SER A 52 24.47 -1.15 14.75
N ILE A 53 25.58 -1.87 14.62
CA ILE A 53 26.13 -2.30 13.33
C ILE A 53 26.06 -3.82 13.28
N GLU A 54 25.47 -4.34 12.22
CA GLU A 54 25.52 -5.77 11.88
C GLU A 54 26.13 -5.94 10.49
N GLU A 55 26.83 -7.05 10.26
CA GLU A 55 27.28 -7.46 8.93
C GLU A 55 26.51 -8.72 8.53
N ILE A 56 25.95 -8.72 7.32
CA ILE A 56 25.16 -9.82 6.78
C ILE A 56 25.31 -9.81 5.26
N SER A 57 25.16 -10.93 4.57
CA SER A 57 25.18 -10.90 3.10
C SER A 57 23.97 -10.15 2.53
N GLU A 58 24.14 -9.51 1.37
CA GLU A 58 23.05 -8.85 0.64
C GLU A 58 21.86 -9.80 0.39
N GLU A 59 22.12 -11.07 0.08
CA GLU A 59 21.07 -12.07 -0.12
C GLU A 59 20.28 -12.36 1.16
N ASN A 60 20.94 -12.42 2.31
CA ASN A 60 20.28 -12.69 3.58
C ASN A 60 19.50 -11.46 4.08
N ALA A 61 20.03 -10.25 3.90
CA ALA A 61 19.27 -9.02 4.14
C ALA A 61 18.03 -8.94 3.22
N TRP A 62 18.17 -9.30 1.95
CA TRP A 62 17.04 -9.39 1.02
C TRP A 62 15.97 -10.37 1.51
N LYS A 63 16.36 -11.60 1.88
CA LYS A 63 15.43 -12.61 2.37
C LYS A 63 14.71 -12.18 3.65
N ARG A 64 15.44 -11.54 4.57
CA ARG A 64 14.91 -11.07 5.87
C ARG A 64 13.94 -9.92 5.71
N ASP A 65 14.32 -8.89 4.95
CA ASP A 65 13.64 -7.59 5.03
C ASP A 65 12.83 -7.22 3.78
N PHE A 66 13.23 -7.68 2.59
CA PHE A 66 12.64 -7.21 1.31
C PHE A 66 11.76 -8.26 0.65
N SER A 67 12.19 -9.53 0.67
CA SER A 67 11.52 -10.63 -0.01
C SER A 67 10.14 -10.88 0.59
N ARG A 68 9.09 -10.85 -0.24
CA ARG A 68 7.70 -11.10 0.17
C ARG A 68 7.20 -10.19 1.31
N ASN A 69 7.84 -9.05 1.51
CA ASN A 69 7.42 -8.09 2.53
C ASN A 69 6.21 -7.29 2.03
N LYS A 70 5.02 -7.67 2.51
CA LYS A 70 3.74 -7.03 2.11
C LYS A 70 3.60 -5.60 2.61
N ASP A 71 4.22 -5.27 3.74
CA ASP A 71 4.17 -3.92 4.32
C ASP A 71 5.02 -2.97 3.49
N LEU A 72 6.25 -3.38 3.15
CA LEU A 72 7.09 -2.67 2.21
C LEU A 72 6.41 -2.49 0.84
N SER A 73 5.85 -3.56 0.26
CA SER A 73 5.13 -3.48 -1.03
C SER A 73 4.00 -2.43 -1.00
N ARG A 74 3.23 -2.40 0.08
CA ARG A 74 2.11 -1.45 0.25
C ARG A 74 2.62 -0.01 0.26
N ASN A 75 3.65 0.26 1.06
CA ASN A 75 4.16 1.61 1.24
C ASN A 75 4.98 2.11 0.04
N LEU A 76 5.55 1.20 -0.77
CA LEU A 76 6.15 1.55 -2.06
C LEU A 76 5.10 1.77 -3.15
N GLY A 77 3.99 1.01 -3.13
CA GLY A 77 3.01 0.97 -4.20
C GLY A 77 3.33 -0.06 -5.31
N GLU A 78 4.43 -0.80 -5.16
CA GLU A 78 4.85 -1.86 -6.07
C GLU A 78 5.68 -2.93 -5.34
N ALA A 79 5.94 -4.06 -5.99
CA ALA A 79 6.73 -5.13 -5.39
C ALA A 79 8.19 -4.70 -5.16
N PRO A 80 8.81 -5.03 -4.00
CA PRO A 80 10.22 -4.72 -3.73
C PRO A 80 11.18 -5.19 -4.82
N SER A 81 10.87 -6.31 -5.49
CA SER A 81 11.69 -6.81 -6.60
C SER A 81 11.72 -5.89 -7.83
N ARG A 82 10.72 -5.02 -8.02
CA ARG A 82 10.73 -4.04 -9.11
C ARG A 82 11.59 -2.83 -8.77
N VAL A 83 11.66 -2.47 -7.49
CA VAL A 83 12.40 -1.29 -7.00
C VAL A 83 13.87 -1.61 -6.74
N PHE A 84 14.15 -2.79 -6.17
CA PHE A 84 15.44 -3.13 -5.58
C PHE A 84 16.14 -4.31 -6.27
N LYS A 85 15.67 -4.73 -7.45
CA LYS A 85 16.43 -5.62 -8.34
C LYS A 85 16.67 -4.98 -9.69
N THR A 86 17.85 -5.21 -10.23
CA THR A 86 18.15 -4.86 -11.63
C THR A 86 17.36 -5.77 -12.58
N ARG A 87 17.30 -5.39 -13.86
CA ARG A 87 16.71 -6.23 -14.91
C ARG A 87 17.39 -7.61 -15.03
N SER A 88 18.68 -7.69 -14.70
CA SER A 88 19.45 -8.94 -14.68
C SER A 88 19.22 -9.78 -13.40
N GLY A 89 18.41 -9.28 -12.45
CA GLY A 89 18.07 -9.99 -11.22
C GLY A 89 19.02 -9.73 -10.04
N ASN A 90 20.04 -8.89 -10.22
CA ASN A 90 20.97 -8.53 -9.16
C ASN A 90 20.28 -7.66 -8.10
N LEU A 91 20.64 -7.86 -6.84
CA LEU A 91 20.15 -7.05 -5.74
C LEU A 91 20.78 -5.66 -5.81
N ALA A 92 19.96 -4.64 -5.55
CA ALA A 92 20.38 -3.26 -5.48
C ALA A 92 19.88 -2.69 -4.15
N ILE A 93 20.20 -3.34 -3.03
CA ILE A 93 19.81 -2.89 -1.70
C ILE A 93 20.96 -2.21 -0.96
N SER A 94 22.21 -2.45 -1.37
CA SER A 94 23.32 -1.60 -0.92
C SER A 94 23.04 -0.14 -1.31
N SER A 95 23.23 0.80 -0.37
CA SER A 95 22.76 2.21 -0.41
C SER A 95 21.37 2.46 0.20
N ALA A 96 20.51 1.46 0.39
CA ALA A 96 19.14 1.71 0.82
C ALA A 96 19.07 2.28 2.25
N VAL A 97 18.22 3.28 2.45
CA VAL A 97 17.79 3.74 3.77
C VAL A 97 16.34 3.33 3.96
N GLY A 98 16.01 2.74 5.10
CA GLY A 98 14.68 2.24 5.39
C GLY A 98 14.15 2.61 6.76
N VAL A 99 12.83 2.61 6.86
CA VAL A 99 12.09 2.75 8.12
C VAL A 99 11.67 1.36 8.58
N VAL A 100 12.07 0.99 9.79
CA VAL A 100 11.74 -0.29 10.41
C VAL A 100 10.82 -0.03 11.60
N VAL A 101 9.67 -0.69 11.63
CA VAL A 101 8.67 -0.56 12.69
C VAL A 101 8.37 -1.94 13.24
N ASP A 102 8.60 -2.11 14.54
CA ASP A 102 8.41 -3.38 15.25
C ASP A 102 9.18 -4.55 14.59
N GLY A 103 10.39 -4.24 14.13
CA GLY A 103 11.28 -5.20 13.48
C GLY A 103 10.99 -5.46 12.00
N ILE A 104 9.91 -4.90 11.45
CA ILE A 104 9.51 -5.08 10.04
C ILE A 104 9.91 -3.85 9.23
N LEU A 105 10.61 -4.06 8.11
CA LEU A 105 10.91 -2.98 7.16
C LEU A 105 9.60 -2.49 6.52
N GLN A 106 9.21 -1.25 6.79
CA GLN A 106 7.97 -0.66 6.32
C GLN A 106 8.16 0.14 5.03
N TRP A 107 9.28 0.82 4.87
CA TRP A 107 9.59 1.66 3.72
C TRP A 107 11.09 1.69 3.48
N ALA A 108 11.53 1.88 2.22
CA ALA A 108 12.93 2.09 1.90
C ALA A 108 13.10 2.88 0.60
N ALA A 109 14.23 3.58 0.47
CA ALA A 109 14.64 4.27 -0.75
C ALA A 109 16.16 4.19 -0.95
N LEU A 110 16.59 4.23 -2.22
CA LEU A 110 17.99 4.12 -2.63
C LEU A 110 18.66 5.48 -2.79
N TYR A 111 20.00 5.47 -2.81
CA TYR A 111 20.83 6.57 -3.28
C TYR A 111 20.44 7.92 -2.65
N ASP A 112 20.15 8.92 -3.49
CA ASP A 112 19.85 10.27 -3.09
C ASP A 112 18.46 10.39 -2.46
N ASP A 113 17.49 9.54 -2.84
CA ASP A 113 16.17 9.53 -2.20
C ASP A 113 16.26 9.10 -0.73
N GLY A 114 17.08 8.09 -0.45
CA GLY A 114 17.40 7.69 0.92
C GLY A 114 18.14 8.78 1.70
N LEU A 115 19.07 9.49 1.04
CA LEU A 115 19.79 10.62 1.66
C LEU A 115 18.86 11.80 1.98
N ASN A 116 18.02 12.19 1.02
CA ASN A 116 17.03 13.26 1.16
C ASN A 116 16.02 12.92 2.27
N PHE A 117 15.63 11.66 2.39
CA PHE A 117 14.79 11.20 3.49
C PHE A 117 15.47 11.40 4.86
N LEU A 118 16.74 11.02 5.02
CA LEU A 118 17.48 11.27 6.26
C LEU A 118 17.56 12.76 6.59
N GLN A 119 17.81 13.61 5.61
CA GLN A 119 17.83 15.06 5.82
C GLN A 119 16.47 15.57 6.32
N ARG A 120 15.37 15.12 5.71
CA ARG A 120 14.01 15.46 6.17
C ARG A 120 13.72 14.98 7.59
N VAL A 121 14.19 13.78 7.96
CA VAL A 121 14.06 13.29 9.35
C VAL A 121 14.87 14.14 10.31
N LEU A 122 16.09 14.55 9.93
CA LEU A 122 16.90 15.45 10.77
C LEU A 122 16.19 16.78 11.04
N ASP A 123 15.42 17.28 10.06
CA ASP A 123 14.71 18.55 10.16
C ASP A 123 13.35 18.43 10.89
N LEU A 124 12.61 17.33 10.67
CA LEU A 124 11.21 17.18 11.10
C LEU A 124 10.97 16.09 12.15
N GLY A 125 11.99 15.30 12.49
CA GLY A 125 11.91 14.19 13.44
C GLY A 125 10.96 13.07 12.99
N GLU A 126 10.20 12.52 13.93
CA GLU A 126 9.27 11.40 13.67
C GLU A 126 8.17 11.72 12.66
N SER A 127 7.80 12.99 12.48
CA SER A 127 6.76 13.39 11.52
C SER A 127 7.13 12.97 10.10
N ALA A 128 8.38 13.17 9.68
CA ALA A 128 8.86 12.72 8.36
C ALA A 128 8.84 11.18 8.21
N ILE A 129 9.03 10.45 9.30
CA ILE A 129 8.96 8.98 9.30
C ILE A 129 7.52 8.50 9.09
N LYS A 130 6.55 9.13 9.76
CA LYS A 130 5.12 8.76 9.65
C LYS A 130 4.51 9.05 8.28
N GLU A 131 5.15 9.89 7.46
CA GLU A 131 4.68 10.20 6.10
C GLU A 131 4.95 9.06 5.09
N VAL A 132 5.98 8.25 5.31
CA VAL A 132 6.46 7.30 4.30
C VAL A 132 5.92 5.88 4.47
N TYR A 133 5.23 5.61 5.58
CA TYR A 133 4.56 4.33 5.79
C TYR A 133 3.19 4.52 6.42
N THR A 134 2.31 3.55 6.23
CA THR A 134 1.05 3.44 6.96
C THR A 134 1.01 2.06 7.60
N SER A 135 0.75 2.01 8.91
CA SER A 135 0.64 0.73 9.62
C SER A 135 -0.54 -0.09 9.06
N ARG A 136 -0.58 -1.41 9.32
CA ARG A 136 -1.73 -2.22 8.90
C ARG A 136 -3.02 -1.80 9.58
N GLU A 137 -2.92 -1.47 10.87
CA GLU A 137 -4.04 -1.01 11.67
C GLU A 137 -4.53 0.34 11.14
N GLU A 138 -3.63 1.29 10.92
CA GLU A 138 -3.98 2.61 10.33
C GLU A 138 -4.57 2.47 8.92
N ALA A 139 -4.06 1.55 8.10
CA ALA A 139 -4.60 1.32 6.76
C ALA A 139 -6.01 0.71 6.81
N LYS A 140 -6.26 -0.20 7.76
CA LYS A 140 -7.58 -0.79 7.99
C LYS A 140 -8.55 0.25 8.54
N ASP A 141 -8.12 1.01 9.54
CA ASP A 141 -8.91 2.09 10.14
C ASP A 141 -9.23 3.18 9.12
N LEU A 142 -8.28 3.53 8.24
CA LEU A 142 -8.51 4.47 7.14
C LEU A 142 -9.53 3.90 6.14
N HIS A 143 -9.42 2.62 5.78
CA HIS A 143 -10.39 1.97 4.89
C HIS A 143 -11.79 2.03 5.49
N GLU A 144 -11.98 1.55 6.73
CA GLU A 144 -13.28 1.58 7.42
C GLU A 144 -13.81 3.01 7.59
N LYS A 145 -12.94 3.97 7.94
CA LYS A 145 -13.29 5.40 8.05
C LYS A 145 -13.81 5.94 6.70
N VAL A 146 -13.11 5.65 5.61
CA VAL A 146 -13.49 6.16 4.27
C VAL A 146 -14.80 5.55 3.81
N VAL A 147 -15.04 4.26 4.03
CA VAL A 147 -16.31 3.59 3.70
C VAL A 147 -17.47 4.28 4.43
N ARG A 148 -17.31 4.59 5.73
CA ARG A 148 -18.35 5.29 6.52
C ARG A 148 -18.54 6.74 6.08
N GLU A 149 -17.46 7.50 5.93
CA GLU A 149 -17.54 8.89 5.47
C GLU A 149 -18.23 9.00 4.12
N PHE A 150 -18.01 8.04 3.24
CA PHE A 150 -18.63 8.00 1.93
C PHE A 150 -20.13 7.76 1.97
N ALA A 151 -20.59 6.80 2.78
CA ALA A 151 -22.01 6.59 3.02
C ALA A 151 -22.66 7.82 3.65
N GLU A 152 -21.98 8.46 4.62
CA GLU A 152 -22.46 9.64 5.32
C GLU A 152 -22.46 10.91 4.46
N ALA A 153 -21.59 10.99 3.44
CA ALA A 153 -21.54 12.13 2.52
C ALA A 153 -22.82 12.24 1.66
N GLY A 154 -23.63 11.17 1.56
CA GLY A 154 -24.91 11.19 0.85
C GLY A 154 -24.79 11.40 -0.66
N VAL A 155 -23.59 11.18 -1.23
CA VAL A 155 -23.33 11.36 -2.68
C VAL A 155 -24.02 10.31 -3.55
N ILE A 156 -24.35 9.14 -2.98
CA ILE A 156 -25.39 8.23 -3.48
C ILE A 156 -26.51 8.21 -2.43
N PRO A 157 -27.78 8.43 -2.82
CA PRO A 157 -28.91 8.19 -1.92
C PRO A 157 -29.06 6.69 -1.64
N GLY A 158 -29.57 6.33 -0.46
CA GLY A 158 -29.96 4.96 -0.12
C GLY A 158 -29.67 4.57 1.31
N ASN A 159 -30.05 3.33 1.65
CA ASN A 159 -29.78 2.76 2.97
C ASN A 159 -28.44 2.01 2.95
N PRO A 160 -27.43 2.43 3.74
CA PRO A 160 -26.12 1.79 3.73
C PRO A 160 -26.12 0.43 4.44
N LYS A 161 -25.51 -0.57 3.80
CA LYS A 161 -25.17 -1.88 4.35
C LYS A 161 -23.67 -2.11 4.20
N PHE A 162 -22.96 -2.28 5.31
CA PHE A 162 -21.51 -2.46 5.32
C PHE A 162 -21.16 -3.96 5.41
N GLY A 163 -20.05 -4.37 4.77
CA GLY A 163 -19.53 -5.73 4.88
C GLY A 163 -20.52 -6.80 4.40
N VAL A 164 -21.19 -6.55 3.27
CA VAL A 164 -22.24 -7.44 2.78
C VAL A 164 -21.61 -8.69 2.16
N ILE A 165 -21.88 -9.86 2.76
CA ILE A 165 -21.41 -11.14 2.23
C ILE A 165 -22.28 -11.57 1.04
N VAL A 166 -21.63 -11.83 -0.08
CA VAL A 166 -22.21 -12.40 -1.29
C VAL A 166 -21.51 -13.69 -1.68
N GLY A 167 -22.20 -14.50 -2.48
CA GLY A 167 -21.78 -15.88 -2.74
C GLY A 167 -22.11 -16.77 -1.55
N GLU A 168 -22.53 -17.99 -1.85
CA GLU A 168 -22.90 -18.96 -0.83
C GLU A 168 -22.62 -20.35 -1.39
N LEU A 169 -22.08 -21.22 -0.54
CA LEU A 169 -21.98 -22.65 -0.80
C LEU A 169 -22.98 -23.36 0.11
N SER A 170 -23.77 -24.28 -0.45
CA SER A 170 -24.67 -25.07 0.37
C SER A 170 -23.88 -25.92 1.37
N GLU A 171 -24.46 -26.17 2.54
CA GLU A 171 -23.84 -27.04 3.54
C GLU A 171 -23.56 -28.45 2.99
N SER A 172 -24.44 -28.94 2.10
CA SER A 172 -24.27 -30.21 1.40
C SER A 172 -23.04 -30.24 0.50
N GLU A 173 -22.67 -29.11 -0.11
CA GLU A 173 -21.46 -29.01 -0.94
C GLU A 173 -20.22 -28.92 -0.06
N LEU A 174 -20.26 -28.12 0.99
CA LEU A 174 -19.17 -27.99 1.96
C LEU A 174 -18.87 -29.32 2.66
N ALA A 175 -19.88 -30.13 2.95
CA ALA A 175 -19.73 -31.42 3.61
C ALA A 175 -18.81 -32.38 2.84
N LYS A 176 -18.69 -32.24 1.50
CA LYS A 176 -17.85 -33.07 0.64
C LYS A 176 -16.35 -32.83 0.82
N TYR A 177 -15.97 -31.69 1.36
CA TYR A 177 -14.58 -31.27 1.50
C TYR A 177 -14.06 -31.53 2.92
N ASP A 178 -12.74 -31.70 3.06
CA ASP A 178 -12.08 -31.58 4.37
C ASP A 178 -11.97 -30.10 4.80
N TRP A 179 -11.46 -29.85 6.00
CA TRP A 179 -11.41 -28.50 6.56
C TRP A 179 -10.61 -27.51 5.70
N ASP A 180 -9.49 -27.92 5.13
CA ASP A 180 -8.65 -27.07 4.29
C ASP A 180 -9.37 -26.71 2.98
N TRP A 181 -9.97 -27.70 2.31
CA TRP A 181 -10.73 -27.50 1.08
C TRP A 181 -12.03 -26.74 1.33
N ARG A 182 -12.70 -26.92 2.47
CA ARG A 182 -13.86 -26.12 2.88
C ARG A 182 -13.49 -24.65 2.98
N ASN A 183 -12.39 -24.33 3.65
CA ASN A 183 -11.92 -22.96 3.79
C ASN A 183 -11.51 -22.34 2.46
N PHE A 184 -10.83 -23.10 1.60
CA PHE A 184 -10.51 -22.67 0.25
C PHE A 184 -11.79 -22.37 -0.55
N ALA A 185 -12.75 -23.30 -0.60
CA ALA A 185 -13.99 -23.15 -1.34
C ALA A 185 -14.79 -21.93 -0.86
N ARG A 186 -14.92 -21.74 0.46
CA ARG A 186 -15.52 -20.54 1.04
C ARG A 186 -14.82 -19.27 0.58
N ARG A 187 -13.49 -19.18 0.70
CA ARG A 187 -12.74 -18.00 0.24
C ARG A 187 -12.87 -17.75 -1.25
N MET A 188 -13.12 -18.77 -2.06
CA MET A 188 -13.31 -18.62 -3.49
C MET A 188 -14.68 -18.03 -3.84
N VAL A 189 -15.73 -18.44 -3.13
CA VAL A 189 -17.12 -18.09 -3.45
C VAL A 189 -17.66 -16.95 -2.58
N GLU A 190 -17.46 -17.02 -1.27
CA GLU A 190 -17.91 -16.00 -0.32
C GLU A 190 -17.00 -14.77 -0.45
N LYS A 191 -17.61 -13.64 -0.79
CA LYS A 191 -16.95 -12.33 -0.92
C LYS A 191 -17.66 -11.33 -0.04
N GLU A 192 -16.89 -10.40 0.49
CA GLU A 192 -17.41 -9.29 1.29
C GLU A 192 -17.36 -8.02 0.44
N ILE A 193 -18.52 -7.39 0.25
CA ILE A 193 -18.65 -6.07 -0.38
C ILE A 193 -18.49 -5.02 0.73
N ASP A 194 -17.59 -4.05 0.52
CA ASP A 194 -17.35 -2.98 1.49
C ASP A 194 -18.65 -2.25 1.87
N LEU A 195 -19.42 -1.82 0.86
CA LEU A 195 -20.66 -1.09 1.03
C LEU A 195 -21.67 -1.42 -0.08
N VAL A 196 -22.92 -1.64 0.33
CA VAL A 196 -24.08 -1.66 -0.55
C VAL A 196 -25.00 -0.50 -0.16
N MET A 197 -25.36 0.36 -1.11
CA MET A 197 -26.42 1.37 -0.91
C MET A 197 -27.71 0.85 -1.52
N GLU A 198 -28.64 0.40 -0.69
CA GLU A 198 -29.92 -0.14 -1.13
C GLU A 198 -30.90 0.99 -1.44
N ASN A 199 -31.54 0.95 -2.62
CA ASN A 199 -32.65 1.84 -2.96
C ASN A 199 -33.81 1.06 -3.56
N PRO A 200 -35.02 1.65 -3.59
CA PRO A 200 -36.16 1.05 -4.30
C PRO A 200 -35.84 0.73 -5.78
N ASP A 201 -35.18 1.66 -6.49
CA ASP A 201 -34.98 1.54 -7.93
C ASP A 201 -33.74 0.74 -8.34
N ARG A 202 -32.63 0.90 -7.61
CA ARG A 202 -31.34 0.26 -7.90
C ARG A 202 -30.45 0.20 -6.67
N ASP A 203 -29.72 -0.88 -6.52
CA ASP A 203 -28.73 -0.99 -5.46
C ASP A 203 -27.35 -0.62 -6.02
N TRP A 204 -26.51 0.00 -5.20
CA TRP A 204 -25.13 0.29 -5.56
C TRP A 204 -24.18 -0.62 -4.83
N ILE A 205 -23.31 -1.30 -5.57
CA ILE A 205 -22.20 -2.07 -5.02
C ILE A 205 -20.95 -1.19 -5.07
N ILE A 206 -20.37 -0.94 -3.91
CA ILE A 206 -19.26 0.00 -3.75
C ILE A 206 -18.06 -0.73 -3.17
N GLU A 207 -16.92 -0.60 -3.84
CA GLU A 207 -15.60 -1.03 -3.35
C GLU A 207 -14.77 0.22 -3.04
N VAL A 208 -14.08 0.21 -1.90
CA VAL A 208 -13.17 1.28 -1.48
C VAL A 208 -11.73 0.80 -1.61
N LYS A 209 -10.86 1.70 -2.06
CA LYS A 209 -9.42 1.49 -2.16
C LYS A 209 -8.67 2.61 -1.46
N PRO A 210 -7.55 2.29 -0.79
CA PRO A 210 -6.79 3.29 -0.06
C PRO A 210 -6.16 4.31 -1.00
N GLU A 211 -5.78 3.92 -2.22
CA GLU A 211 -5.03 4.79 -3.14
C GLU A 211 -5.43 4.54 -4.60
N PHE A 212 -5.50 5.60 -5.41
CA PHE A 212 -5.60 5.48 -6.86
C PHE A 212 -4.23 5.03 -7.42
N THR A 213 -4.10 3.72 -7.69
CA THR A 213 -2.93 3.09 -8.33
C THR A 213 -3.41 2.06 -9.34
N SER A 214 -2.56 1.67 -10.30
CA SER A 214 -2.94 0.66 -11.30
C SER A 214 -3.38 -0.66 -10.65
N ASP A 215 -2.63 -1.15 -9.67
CA ASP A 215 -2.95 -2.38 -8.92
C ASP A 215 -4.30 -2.30 -8.20
N ASN A 216 -4.61 -1.16 -7.56
CA ASN A 216 -5.89 -0.97 -6.90
C ASN A 216 -7.06 -0.83 -7.89
N VAL A 217 -6.82 -0.22 -9.04
CA VAL A 217 -7.82 -0.13 -10.12
C VAL A 217 -8.13 -1.51 -10.70
N GLU A 218 -7.11 -2.29 -11.06
CA GLU A 218 -7.26 -3.64 -11.61
C GLU A 218 -7.99 -4.57 -10.61
N LYS A 219 -7.57 -4.55 -9.34
CA LYS A 219 -8.22 -5.31 -8.27
C LYS A 219 -9.67 -4.88 -8.06
N GLY A 220 -9.91 -3.57 -7.94
CA GLY A 220 -11.25 -3.02 -7.72
C GLY A 220 -12.21 -3.38 -8.86
N LEU A 221 -11.76 -3.29 -10.12
CA LEU A 221 -12.52 -3.73 -11.28
C LEU A 221 -12.88 -5.23 -11.16
N GLY A 222 -11.90 -6.10 -10.93
CA GLY A 222 -12.12 -7.54 -10.82
C GLY A 222 -13.07 -7.91 -9.68
N GLN A 223 -12.92 -7.27 -8.52
CA GLN A 223 -13.81 -7.44 -7.37
C GLN A 223 -15.25 -7.01 -7.71
N LEU A 224 -15.44 -5.79 -8.23
CA LEU A 224 -16.77 -5.28 -8.58
C LEU A 224 -17.50 -6.16 -9.61
N MET A 225 -16.78 -6.70 -10.60
CA MET A 225 -17.39 -7.65 -11.57
C MET A 225 -17.86 -8.93 -10.88
N LEU A 226 -17.06 -9.49 -9.98
CA LEU A 226 -17.42 -10.70 -9.26
C LEU A 226 -18.55 -10.46 -8.26
N TYR A 227 -18.50 -9.34 -7.54
CA TYR A 227 -19.50 -8.95 -6.56
C TYR A 227 -20.86 -8.73 -7.22
N GLU A 228 -20.90 -8.03 -8.36
CA GLU A 228 -22.13 -7.87 -9.12
C GLU A 228 -22.74 -9.22 -9.49
N TYR A 229 -21.94 -10.13 -10.06
CA TYR A 229 -22.43 -11.45 -10.45
C TYR A 229 -23.02 -12.21 -9.25
N LEU A 230 -22.29 -12.28 -8.14
CA LEU A 230 -22.72 -13.01 -6.94
C LEU A 230 -23.92 -12.34 -6.26
N TYR A 231 -23.99 -11.01 -6.25
CA TYR A 231 -25.12 -10.27 -5.69
C TYR A 231 -26.39 -10.47 -6.51
N ARG A 232 -26.28 -10.53 -7.85
CA ARG A 232 -27.41 -10.81 -8.76
C ARG A 232 -28.03 -12.18 -8.53
N ILE A 233 -27.26 -13.20 -8.15
CA ILE A 233 -27.80 -14.54 -7.85
C ILE A 233 -28.86 -14.46 -6.74
N LYS A 234 -28.62 -13.66 -5.70
CA LYS A 234 -29.57 -13.44 -4.60
C LYS A 234 -30.62 -12.37 -4.91
N ASN A 235 -30.31 -11.44 -5.82
CA ASN A 235 -31.16 -10.29 -6.14
C ASN A 235 -31.42 -10.15 -7.65
N PRO A 236 -32.06 -11.13 -8.31
CA PRO A 236 -32.09 -11.22 -9.78
C PRO A 236 -32.86 -10.09 -10.47
N GLN A 237 -33.83 -9.49 -9.78
CA GLN A 237 -34.67 -8.42 -10.34
C GLN A 237 -34.13 -7.01 -10.03
N LYS A 238 -33.09 -6.90 -9.20
CA LYS A 238 -32.52 -5.60 -8.83
C LYS A 238 -31.65 -5.05 -9.94
N LYS A 239 -31.86 -3.77 -10.27
CA LYS A 239 -30.88 -3.00 -11.04
C LYS A 239 -29.68 -2.73 -10.13
N ILE A 240 -28.48 -2.86 -10.66
CA ILE A 240 -27.24 -2.71 -9.92
C ILE A 240 -26.37 -1.70 -10.62
N GLU A 241 -25.84 -0.76 -9.85
CA GLU A 241 -24.78 0.17 -10.24
C GLU A 241 -23.51 -0.14 -9.47
N LYS A 242 -22.36 0.23 -10.03
CA LYS A 242 -21.06 -0.04 -9.42
C LYS A 242 -20.31 1.26 -9.18
N ALA A 243 -19.61 1.31 -8.06
CA ALA A 243 -18.75 2.42 -7.71
C ALA A 243 -17.41 1.94 -7.15
N LEU A 244 -16.33 2.61 -7.56
CA LEU A 244 -14.99 2.44 -7.01
C LEU A 244 -14.55 3.76 -6.38
N VAL A 245 -14.22 3.71 -5.10
CA VAL A 245 -13.90 4.90 -4.29
C VAL A 245 -12.45 4.86 -3.87
N PHE A 246 -11.73 5.95 -4.08
CA PHE A 246 -10.32 6.06 -3.69
C PHE A 246 -10.15 7.07 -2.55
N ALA A 247 -9.43 6.67 -1.49
CA ALA A 247 -9.21 7.52 -0.32
C ALA A 247 -8.17 8.63 -0.57
N LYS A 248 -7.21 8.41 -1.46
CA LYS A 248 -6.24 9.42 -1.93
C LYS A 248 -5.68 9.06 -3.31
N VAL A 249 -5.05 10.02 -3.97
CA VAL A 249 -4.21 9.79 -5.15
C VAL A 249 -2.76 9.77 -4.69
N LYS A 250 -2.05 8.68 -4.95
CA LYS A 250 -0.61 8.63 -4.71
C LYS A 250 0.10 8.86 -6.04
N ILE A 251 0.65 10.06 -6.20
CA ILE A 251 1.53 10.38 -7.34
C ILE A 251 2.96 10.07 -6.88
N THR A 252 3.48 8.89 -7.23
CA THR A 252 4.89 8.57 -7.02
C THR A 252 5.74 9.27 -8.10
N GLY A 253 6.77 10.02 -7.68
CA GLY A 253 7.78 10.61 -8.56
C GLY A 253 7.69 12.14 -8.73
N THR A 254 8.72 12.83 -8.25
CA THR A 254 8.95 14.30 -8.39
C THR A 254 9.61 14.68 -9.73
N LYS A 255 9.69 13.77 -10.71
CA LYS A 255 10.25 14.06 -12.04
C LYS A 255 9.34 13.51 -13.14
N PHE A 256 8.89 14.43 -14.00
CA PHE A 256 8.01 14.27 -15.17
C PHE A 256 6.49 14.21 -14.87
N ASP A 257 5.83 15.37 -14.95
CA ASP A 257 4.37 15.53 -14.94
C ASP A 257 3.70 15.29 -16.31
N TYR A 258 4.48 15.03 -17.36
CA TYR A 258 3.92 14.71 -18.67
C TYR A 258 3.31 13.30 -18.69
N GLY A 259 2.00 13.20 -18.94
CA GLY A 259 1.28 11.95 -19.17
C GLY A 259 0.52 11.36 -17.96
N LYS A 260 0.61 11.99 -16.77
CA LYS A 260 -0.14 11.56 -15.57
C LYS A 260 -1.65 11.78 -15.74
N GLU A 261 -2.05 12.94 -16.25
CA GLU A 261 -3.47 13.25 -16.53
C GLU A 261 -4.05 12.33 -17.61
N GLU A 262 -3.29 12.06 -18.67
CA GLU A 262 -3.71 11.18 -19.76
C GLU A 262 -3.86 9.74 -19.29
N SER A 263 -2.91 9.24 -18.48
CA SER A 263 -2.98 7.90 -17.90
C SER A 263 -4.17 7.76 -16.94
N LEU A 264 -4.40 8.78 -16.09
CA LEU A 264 -5.57 8.84 -15.20
C LEU A 264 -6.87 8.81 -16.00
N LYS A 265 -6.95 9.62 -17.06
CA LYS A 265 -8.10 9.71 -17.95
C LYS A 265 -8.40 8.37 -18.63
N GLN A 266 -7.39 7.70 -19.19
CA GLN A 266 -7.57 6.39 -19.82
C GLN A 266 -8.06 5.34 -18.82
N MET A 267 -7.55 5.32 -17.59
CA MET A 267 -8.04 4.39 -16.56
C MET A 267 -9.48 4.70 -16.13
N ILE A 268 -9.85 5.97 -16.01
CA ILE A 268 -11.23 6.39 -15.72
C ILE A 268 -12.17 6.00 -16.88
N GLU A 269 -11.75 6.20 -18.12
CA GLU A 269 -12.50 5.80 -19.31
C GLU A 269 -12.69 4.28 -19.39
N ALA A 270 -11.65 3.51 -19.06
CA ALA A 270 -11.74 2.05 -18.97
C ALA A 270 -12.75 1.61 -17.90
N LEU A 271 -12.72 2.19 -16.69
CA LEU A 271 -13.70 1.90 -15.64
C LEU A 271 -15.12 2.28 -16.06
N ARG A 272 -15.28 3.45 -16.72
CA ARG A 272 -16.57 3.90 -17.27
C ARG A 272 -17.11 2.95 -18.34
N TYR A 273 -16.25 2.40 -19.20
CA TYR A 273 -16.64 1.39 -20.20
C TYR A 273 -17.30 0.16 -19.55
N TYR A 274 -16.84 -0.24 -18.36
CA TYR A 274 -17.44 -1.32 -17.56
C TYR A 274 -18.61 -0.88 -16.66
N GLY A 275 -19.10 0.36 -16.82
CA GLY A 275 -20.20 0.93 -16.03
C GLY A 275 -19.82 1.16 -14.55
N ILE A 276 -18.55 1.43 -14.26
CA ILE A 276 -18.08 1.73 -12.91
C ILE A 276 -17.96 3.24 -12.75
N ASN A 277 -18.66 3.77 -11.75
CA ASN A 277 -18.55 5.17 -11.35
C ASN A 277 -17.33 5.33 -10.45
N VAL A 278 -16.51 6.34 -10.71
CA VAL A 278 -15.27 6.53 -9.94
C VAL A 278 -15.39 7.76 -9.06
N TRP A 279 -15.02 7.59 -7.79
CA TRP A 279 -15.02 8.66 -6.80
C TRP A 279 -13.68 8.80 -6.11
N LEU A 280 -13.31 10.04 -5.82
CA LEU A 280 -12.09 10.38 -5.11
C LEU A 280 -12.42 11.24 -3.88
N ARG A 281 -11.88 10.83 -2.73
CA ARG A 281 -11.94 11.63 -1.49
C ARG A 281 -10.99 12.83 -1.60
N TYR A 282 -11.48 14.01 -1.27
CA TYR A 282 -10.73 15.27 -1.31
C TYR A 282 -10.74 16.03 0.03
N GLY A 283 -11.38 15.47 1.05
CA GLY A 283 -11.47 16.02 2.40
C GLY A 283 -12.30 15.10 3.27
N GLU A 284 -12.52 15.48 4.53
CA GLU A 284 -13.44 14.72 5.39
C GLU A 284 -14.86 14.80 4.83
N LYS A 285 -15.45 13.65 4.52
CA LYS A 285 -16.81 13.51 3.94
C LYS A 285 -17.02 14.25 2.61
N GLN A 286 -15.95 14.58 1.89
CA GLN A 286 -16.02 15.23 0.58
C GLN A 286 -15.48 14.31 -0.51
N PHE A 287 -16.32 14.02 -1.50
CA PHE A 287 -16.02 13.11 -2.60
C PHE A 287 -16.37 13.72 -3.95
N TYR A 288 -15.42 13.65 -4.88
CA TYR A 288 -15.59 14.13 -6.26
C TYR A 288 -15.80 12.97 -7.21
N LYS A 289 -16.84 13.08 -8.04
CA LYS A 289 -17.10 12.11 -9.11
C LYS A 289 -16.19 12.40 -10.28
N LEU A 290 -15.41 11.40 -10.69
CA LEU A 290 -14.48 11.50 -11.82
C LEU A 290 -15.12 11.00 -13.14
N THR A 291 -16.26 10.33 -13.06
CA THR A 291 -17.00 9.78 -14.20
C THR A 291 -18.29 10.53 -14.49
#